data_AF-A0A397UXQ7-F1
#
_entry.id   AF-A0A397UXQ7-F1
#
_cell.length_a   1.000
_cell.length_b   1.000
_cell.length_c   1.000
_cell.angle_alpha   90.00
_cell.angle_beta   90.00
_cell.angle_gamma   90.00
#
_symmetry.space_group_name_H-M   'P 1'
#
loop_
_entity.id
_entity.type
_entity.pdbx_description
1 polymer ?
#
loop_
_entity_poly.entity_id
_entity_poly.type
_entity_poly.pdbx_seq_one_letter_code
_entity_poly.pdbx_strand_id
1 'polypeptide(L)' 'MPEKLRDPWARREAWRNQPPFTFRHSIRHIWPGFTWGLGAFMIYLAYDTFAVRTSHHIDSGKPHNEEATTQKQQ' A
#
# COMPACT_ATOMS: atom_id res chain seq x y z
N MET A 1 26.09 -35.38 8.37
CA MET A 1 26.22 -34.11 7.64
C MET A 1 27.46 -34.22 6.77
N PRO A 2 27.41 -34.01 5.44
CA PRO A 2 28.63 -34.03 4.65
C PRO A 2 29.59 -32.95 5.18
N GLU A 3 30.86 -33.31 5.34
CA GLU A 3 31.91 -32.40 5.78
C GLU A 3 31.99 -31.25 4.77
N LYS A 4 31.73 -30.02 5.23
CA LYS A 4 31.75 -28.84 4.36
C LYS A 4 33.21 -28.52 4.03
N LEU A 5 33.68 -28.98 2.88
CA LEU A 5 35.02 -28.66 2.38
C LEU A 5 35.14 -27.13 2.29
N ARG A 6 36.02 -26.55 3.12
CA ARG A 6 36.22 -25.09 3.15
C ARG A 6 37.05 -24.70 1.94
N ASP A 7 36.46 -23.91 1.05
CA ASP A 7 37.17 -23.40 -0.12
C ASP A 7 38.41 -22.57 0.31
N PRO A 8 39.63 -22.96 -0.10
CA PRO A 8 40.86 -22.22 0.20
C PRO A 8 40.95 -20.86 -0.50
N TRP A 9 40.15 -20.63 -1.56
CA TRP A 9 40.16 -19.39 -2.34
C TRP A 9 39.09 -18.39 -1.90
N ALA A 10 38.25 -18.72 -0.92
CA ALA A 10 37.17 -17.86 -0.46
C ALA A 10 37.62 -16.44 -0.08
N ARG A 11 38.83 -16.30 0.50
CA ARG A 11 39.42 -14.98 0.82
C ARG A 11 39.82 -14.20 -0.43
N ARG A 12 40.26 -14.90 -1.48
CA ARG A 12 40.65 -14.31 -2.77
C ARG A 12 39.41 -13.94 -3.59
N GLU A 13 38.28 -14.62 -3.42
CA GLU A 13 37.02 -14.28 -4.09
C GLU A 13 36.13 -13.30 -3.31
N ALA A 14 36.50 -12.97 -2.07
CA ALA A 14 35.72 -12.07 -1.20
C ALA A 14 35.50 -10.67 -1.78
N TRP A 15 36.39 -10.19 -2.67
CA TRP A 15 36.21 -8.90 -3.36
C TRP A 15 35.05 -8.90 -4.36
N ARG A 16 34.55 -10.07 -4.79
CA ARG A 16 33.35 -10.15 -5.65
C ARG A 16 32.07 -10.05 -4.83
N ASN A 17 32.14 -10.47 -3.57
CA ASN A 17 31.02 -10.48 -2.63
C ASN A 17 31.02 -9.24 -1.74
N GLN A 18 31.45 -8.08 -2.26
CA GLN A 18 31.44 -6.83 -1.51
C GLN A 18 30.00 -6.34 -1.33
N PRO A 19 29.68 -5.60 -0.25
CA PRO A 19 28.35 -5.05 0.03
C PRO A 19 27.64 -4.37 -1.16
N PRO A 20 28.32 -3.59 -2.03
CA PRO A 20 27.69 -2.92 -3.17
C PRO A 20 27.10 -3.87 -4.21
N PHE A 21 27.69 -5.07 -4.36
CA PHE A 21 27.31 -6.06 -5.37
C PHE A 21 26.34 -7.12 -4.83
N THR A 22 25.90 -6.98 -3.58
CA THR A 22 24.94 -7.91 -3.00
C THR A 22 23.54 -7.65 -3.54
N PHE A 23 22.80 -8.73 -3.84
CA PHE A 23 21.43 -8.67 -4.36
C PHE A 23 20.49 -7.79 -3.51
N ARG A 24 20.67 -7.82 -2.18
CA ARG A 24 19.92 -7.00 -1.23
C ARG A 24 20.18 -5.49 -1.42
N HIS A 25 21.42 -5.11 -1.71
CA HIS A 25 21.77 -3.72 -1.97
C HIS A 25 21.20 -3.27 -3.30
N SER A 26 21.26 -4.11 -4.34
CA SER A 26 20.64 -3.82 -5.64
C SER A 26 19.12 -3.63 -5.52
N ILE A 27 18.40 -4.54 -4.85
CA ILE A 27 16.93 -4.44 -4.69
C ILE A 27 16.49 -3.10 -4.11
N ARG A 28 17.22 -2.57 -3.12
CA ARG A 28 16.89 -1.28 -2.51
C ARG A 28 16.96 -0.11 -3.51
N HIS A 29 17.79 -0.23 -4.55
CA HIS A 29 18.02 0.82 -5.55
C HIS A 29 17.32 0.58 -6.88
N ILE A 30 16.69 -0.58 -7.11
CA ILE A 30 15.97 -0.89 -8.37
C ILE A 30 14.81 0.09 -8.62
N TRP A 31 14.26 0.68 -7.55
CA TRP A 31 13.06 1.49 -7.65
C TRP A 31 13.25 2.90 -7.06
N PRO A 32 13.97 3.80 -7.75
CA PRO A 32 14.07 5.20 -7.37
C PRO A 32 12.69 5.87 -7.52
N GLY A 33 11.87 5.82 -6.46
CA GLY A 33 10.54 6.46 -6.43
C GLY A 33 9.34 5.53 -6.27
N PHE A 34 9.49 4.21 -6.33
CA PHE A 34 8.35 3.30 -6.10
C PHE A 34 7.76 3.45 -4.69
N THR A 35 8.61 3.67 -3.68
CA THR A 35 8.15 3.96 -2.31
C THR A 35 7.26 5.21 -2.25
N TRP A 36 7.60 6.24 -3.02
CA TRP A 36 6.82 7.48 -3.09
C TRP A 36 5.50 7.28 -3.81
N GLY A 37 5.51 6.59 -4.96
CA GLY A 37 4.29 6.27 -5.69
C GLY A 37 3.34 5.39 -4.89
N LEU A 38 3.86 4.33 -4.26
CA LEU A 38 3.10 3.44 -3.39
C LEU A 38 2.55 4.19 -2.16
N GLY A 39 3.34 5.06 -1.55
CA GLY A 39 2.93 5.87 -0.40
C GLY A 39 1.79 6.83 -0.75
N ALA A 40 1.91 7.58 -1.85
CA ALA A 40 0.87 8.49 -2.32
C ALA A 40 -0.43 7.74 -2.66
N PHE A 41 -0.32 6.58 -3.31
CA PHE A 41 -1.46 5.74 -3.64
C PHE A 41 -2.19 5.22 -2.39
N MET A 42 -1.45 4.78 -1.37
CA MET A 42 -2.05 4.33 -0.11
C MET A 42 -2.77 5.46 0.64
N ILE A 43 -2.21 6.67 0.63
CA ILE A 43 -2.85 7.85 1.22
C ILE A 43 -4.16 8.17 0.48
N TYR A 44 -4.14 8.13 -0.85
CA TYR A 44 -5.34 8.33 -1.67
C TYR A 44 -6.43 7.30 -1.36
N LEU A 45 -6.08 6.01 -1.32
CA LEU A 45 -7.03 4.95 -0.97
C LEU A 45 -7.61 5.14 0.43
N ALA A 46 -6.78 5.49 1.41
CA ALA A 46 -7.26 5.77 2.77
C ALA A 46 -8.28 6.93 2.74
N TYR A 47 -7.94 8.05 2.09
CA TYR A 47 -8.84 9.20 1.97
C TYR A 47 -10.16 8.82 1.30
N ASP A 48 -10.12 8.13 0.16
CA ASP A 48 -11.30 7.70 -0.58
C ASP A 48 -12.18 6.76 0.27
N THR A 49 -11.55 5.78 0.94
CA THR A 49 -12.28 4.81 1.77
C THR A 49 -12.93 5.49 2.99
N PHE A 50 -12.27 6.46 3.62
CA PHE A 50 -12.85 7.22 4.74
C PHE A 50 -13.94 8.20 4.27
N ALA A 51 -13.72 8.92 3.17
CA ALA A 51 -14.68 9.88 2.61
C ALA A 51 -15.97 9.18 2.16
N VAL A 52 -15.88 8.02 1.50
CA VAL A 52 -17.04 7.21 1.10
C VAL A 52 -17.82 6.70 2.31
N ARG A 53 -17.14 6.23 3.37
CA ARG A 53 -17.81 5.78 4.61
C ARG A 53 -18.53 6.91 5.35
N THR A 54 -17.96 8.11 5.40
CA THR A 54 -18.62 9.28 6.00
C THR A 54 -19.85 9.72 5.20
N SER A 55 -19.78 9.66 3.87
CA SER A 55 -20.86 10.09 2.98
C SER A 55 -22.08 9.15 3.01
N HIS A 56 -21.87 7.83 3.13
CA HIS A 56 -22.95 6.85 3.25
C HIS A 56 -23.73 6.90 4.57
N HIS A 57 -23.23 7.61 5.59
CA HIS A 57 -23.90 7.74 6.90
C HIS A 57 -24.65 9.08 7.07
N ILE A 58 -24.63 9.95 6.06
CA ILE A 58 -25.32 11.26 6.10
C ILE A 58 -26.71 11.22 5.42
N ASP A 59 -27.02 10.22 4.60
CA ASP A 59 -28.28 10.16 3.83
C ASP A 59 -29.35 9.18 4.38
N SER A 60 -29.21 8.71 5.62
CA SER A 60 -30.17 7.79 6.27
C SER A 60 -31.11 8.49 7.27
N GLY A 61 -31.55 9.72 6.97
CA GLY A 61 -32.28 10.57 7.92
C GLY A 61 -33.46 11.39 7.41
N LYS A 62 -34.01 11.14 6.20
CA LYS A 62 -35.24 11.81 5.75
C LYS A 62 -36.47 10.90 5.91
N PRO A 63 -37.33 11.09 6.92
CA PRO A 63 -38.65 10.48 6.93
C PRO A 63 -39.49 11.08 5.80
N HIS A 64 -40.02 10.20 4.96
CA HIS A 64 -40.88 10.48 3.82
C HIS A 64 -42.35 10.39 4.28
N ASN A 65 -42.84 11.40 5.00
CA ASN A 65 -44.24 11.40 5.45
C ASN A 65 -44.96 12.75 5.39
N GLU A 66 -44.55 13.69 4.54
CA GLU A 66 -45.16 15.04 4.49
C GLU A 66 -45.80 15.46 3.15
N GLU A 67 -46.10 14.53 2.23
CA GLU A 67 -46.74 14.88 0.94
C GLU A 67 -48.12 14.25 0.69
N ALA A 68 -48.73 13.55 1.67
CA ALA A 68 -50.02 12.89 1.47
C ALA A 68 -51.26 13.62 2.01
N THR A 69 -51.14 14.81 2.63
CA THR A 69 -52.27 15.48 3.31
C THR A 69 -52.91 16.66 2.56
N THR A 70 -52.36 17.10 1.42
CA THR A 70 -52.84 18.32 0.71
C THR A 70 -53.75 18.04 -0.50
N GLN A 71 -54.17 16.78 -0.74
CA GLN A 71 -55.05 16.41 -1.87
C GLN A 71 -56.52 16.19 -1.48
N LYS A 72 -56.91 16.39 -0.21
CA LYS A 72 -58.29 16.17 0.25
C LYS A 72 -59.12 17.45 0.50
N GLN A 73 -58.62 18.61 0.09
CA GLN A 73 -59.26 19.88 0.43
C GLN A 73 -59.30 20.87 -0.75
N GLN A 74 -59.68 20.39 -1.93
CA GLN A 74 -60.14 21.26 -3.03
C GLN A 74 -61.27 20.58 -3.82
#